data_AF-A0A7Y2FTI7-F1
#
_entry.id   AF-A0A7Y2FTI7-F1
#
_cell.length_a   1.000
_cell.length_b   1.000
_cell.length_c   1.000
_cell.angle_alpha   90.00
_cell.angle_beta   90.00
_cell.angle_gamma   90.00
#
_symmetry.space_group_name_H-M   'P 1'
#
loop_
_entity.id
_entity.type
_entity.pdbx_description
1 polymer ?
#
loop_
_entity_poly.entity_id
_entity_poly.type
_entity_poly.pdbx_seq_one_letter_code
_entity_poly.pdbx_strand_id
1 'polypeptide(L)'
;MRFLTGLIFIAALMVVTVLPAEAAKRVALVIGNDAYDSVPVLQKARNDADAMAAALIKLGFEVVSAKDVGRRAMSRALVEFEAKIEKGDTALMFFAGHGFAIEGTNYLLPVDVPLAGPGEQGLVSDASFAADGLADRMREKGAATAV
;
A
#
# COMPACT_ATOMS: atom_id res chain seq x y z
N MET A 1 33.23 -20.98 65.59
CA MET A 1 32.43 -22.18 65.24
C MET A 1 30.95 -21.81 65.35
N ARG A 2 30.19 -21.95 64.24
CA ARG A 2 28.71 -22.13 64.16
C ARG A 2 27.85 -20.87 64.40
N PHE A 3 26.91 -20.40 63.58
CA PHE A 3 26.37 -20.64 62.22
C PHE A 3 25.50 -19.41 61.92
N LEU A 4 25.88 -18.51 61.01
CA LEU A 4 25.26 -18.30 59.69
C LEU A 4 23.75 -18.58 59.62
N THR A 5 22.91 -17.63 60.05
CA THR A 5 21.48 -17.59 59.73
C THR A 5 21.28 -16.87 58.39
N GLY A 6 20.72 -17.61 57.43
CA GLY A 6 20.70 -17.30 56.01
C GLY A 6 19.80 -16.12 55.65
N LEU A 7 20.42 -15.09 55.09
CA LEU A 7 19.76 -14.10 54.27
C LEU A 7 19.83 -14.63 52.82
N ILE A 8 18.85 -15.45 52.42
CA ILE A 8 18.70 -15.84 51.02
C ILE A 8 18.17 -14.61 50.29
N PHE A 9 19.09 -13.75 49.86
CA PHE A 9 18.84 -12.76 48.83
C PHE A 9 18.57 -13.52 47.54
N ILE A 10 17.29 -13.76 47.25
CA ILE A 10 16.85 -14.15 45.90
C ILE A 10 17.08 -12.93 45.02
N ALA A 11 18.29 -12.82 44.48
CA ALA A 11 18.56 -11.98 43.32
C ALA A 11 17.88 -12.67 42.12
N ALA A 12 16.58 -12.45 41.97
CA ALA A 12 15.87 -12.80 40.76
C ALA A 12 16.45 -11.93 39.63
N LEU A 13 17.37 -12.51 38.87
CA LEU A 13 17.90 -11.95 37.65
C LEU A 13 16.74 -11.87 36.64
N MET A 14 16.09 -10.71 36.57
CA MET A 14 15.23 -10.37 35.43
C MET A 14 16.13 -10.29 34.20
N VAL A 15 16.24 -11.41 33.49
CA VAL A 15 16.70 -11.39 32.10
C VAL A 15 15.57 -10.73 31.31
N VAL A 16 15.64 -9.40 31.18
CA VAL A 16 14.80 -8.67 30.23
C VAL A 16 15.31 -9.07 28.85
N THR A 17 14.62 -10.02 28.21
CA THR A 17 14.86 -10.33 26.81
C THR A 17 14.39 -9.13 25.99
N VAL A 18 15.32 -8.26 25.61
CA VAL A 18 15.07 -7.22 24.62
C VAL A 18 14.92 -7.93 23.28
N LEU A 19 13.70 -8.23 22.88
CA LEU A 19 13.43 -8.65 21.51
C LEU A 19 13.85 -7.49 20.60
N PRO A 20 14.60 -7.74 19.51
CA PRO A 20 14.88 -6.70 18.55
C PRO A 20 13.53 -6.17 18.04
N ALA A 21 13.30 -4.87 18.23
CA ALA A 21 12.22 -4.20 17.53
C ALA A 21 12.64 -4.16 16.05
N GLU A 22 11.98 -4.94 15.20
CA GLU A 22 12.13 -4.74 13.76
C GLU A 22 11.74 -3.30 13.45
N ALA A 23 12.64 -2.57 12.80
CA ALA A 23 12.41 -1.18 12.46
C ALA A 23 11.29 -1.14 11.42
N ALA A 24 10.19 -0.46 11.75
CA ALA A 24 9.07 -0.25 10.85
C ALA A 24 9.56 0.33 9.52
N LYS A 25 9.28 -0.37 8.43
CA LYS A 25 9.62 0.03 7.08
C LYS A 25 8.60 1.02 6.53
N ARG A 26 8.98 1.65 5.42
CA ARG A 26 8.12 2.52 4.64
C ARG A 26 8.00 1.91 3.26
N VAL A 27 6.80 1.58 2.84
CA VAL A 27 6.54 0.92 1.56
C VAL A 27 5.51 1.74 0.80
N ALA A 28 5.71 1.94 -0.51
CA ALA A 28 4.73 2.65 -1.32
C ALA A 28 4.41 1.94 -2.62
N LEU A 29 3.14 2.05 -3.04
CA LEU A 29 2.69 1.75 -4.39
C LEU A 29 2.41 3.05 -5.14
N VAL A 30 3.00 3.23 -6.32
CA VAL A 30 2.84 4.44 -7.14
C VAL A 30 2.40 4.05 -8.54
N ILE A 31 1.17 4.41 -8.92
CA ILE A 31 0.60 4.09 -10.23
C ILE A 31 0.31 5.38 -11.00
N GLY A 32 0.70 5.42 -12.28
CA GLY A 32 0.43 6.54 -13.19
C GLY A 32 -0.10 6.06 -14.55
N ASN A 33 -1.37 6.32 -14.86
CA ASN A 33 -2.00 5.90 -16.10
C ASN A 33 -2.38 7.10 -16.98
N ASP A 34 -1.80 7.18 -18.17
CA ASP A 34 -2.12 8.16 -19.22
C ASP A 34 -2.78 7.49 -20.43
N ALA A 35 -2.26 6.33 -20.86
CA ALA A 35 -2.55 5.72 -22.16
C ALA A 35 -3.79 4.81 -22.13
N TYR A 36 -4.95 5.37 -21.80
CA TYR A 36 -6.22 4.66 -21.77
C TYR A 36 -6.72 4.26 -23.17
N ASP A 37 -7.23 3.03 -23.29
CA ASP A 37 -7.75 2.48 -24.55
C ASP A 37 -9.16 3.01 -24.88
N SER A 38 -9.99 3.13 -23.83
CA SER A 38 -11.44 3.35 -23.93
C SER A 38 -11.90 4.72 -23.48
N VAL A 39 -11.06 5.46 -22.75
CA VAL A 39 -11.39 6.79 -22.21
C VAL A 39 -10.32 7.80 -22.64
N PRO A 40 -10.59 9.12 -22.58
CA PRO A 40 -9.63 10.12 -23.05
C PRO A 40 -8.25 9.95 -22.40
N VAL A 41 -7.19 9.97 -23.20
CA VAL A 41 -5.83 9.88 -22.68
C VAL A 41 -5.47 11.09 -21.82
N LEU A 42 -4.62 10.87 -20.82
CA LEU A 42 -4.01 11.94 -20.02
C LEU A 42 -2.57 12.20 -20.52
N GLN A 43 -1.95 13.28 -20.02
CA GLN A 43 -0.61 13.70 -20.45
C GLN A 43 0.38 13.89 -19.29
N LYS A 44 -0.06 13.67 -18.05
CA LYS A 44 0.67 14.09 -16.85
C LYS A 44 0.76 12.99 -15.79
N ALA A 45 -0.13 11.99 -15.82
CA ALA A 45 -0.21 11.00 -14.76
C ALA A 45 1.09 10.18 -14.63
N ARG A 46 1.76 9.87 -15.75
CA ARG A 46 3.07 9.22 -15.71
C ARG A 46 4.14 10.08 -15.06
N ASN A 47 4.18 11.37 -15.38
CA ASN A 47 5.15 12.30 -14.81
C ASN A 47 4.89 12.54 -13.33
N ASP A 48 3.63 12.63 -12.93
CA ASP A 48 3.22 12.79 -11.53
C ASP A 48 3.63 11.55 -10.71
N ALA A 49 3.41 10.35 -11.26
CA ALA A 49 3.87 9.11 -10.67
C ALA A 49 5.40 9.05 -10.54
N ASP A 50 6.15 9.42 -11.59
CA ASP A 50 7.62 9.45 -11.53
C ASP A 50 8.13 10.45 -10.48
N ALA A 51 7.53 11.64 -10.40
CA ALA A 51 7.88 12.65 -9.41
C ALA A 51 7.57 12.17 -7.98
N MET A 52 6.42 11.54 -7.76
CA MET A 52 6.03 11.01 -6.47
C MET A 52 6.93 9.85 -6.02
N ALA A 53 7.20 8.90 -6.92
CA ALA A 53 8.13 7.80 -6.65
C ALA A 53 9.51 8.33 -6.24
N ALA A 54 10.06 9.30 -6.99
CA ALA A 54 11.34 9.91 -6.67
C ALA A 54 11.35 10.63 -5.31
N ALA A 55 10.25 11.30 -4.93
CA ALA A 55 10.12 11.94 -3.63
C ALA A 55 10.05 10.91 -2.49
N LEU A 56 9.26 9.85 -2.65
CA LEU A 56 9.09 8.79 -1.66
C LEU A 56 10.38 8.01 -1.43
N ILE A 57 11.13 7.69 -2.50
CA ILE A 57 12.45 7.06 -2.40
C ILE A 57 13.39 7.91 -1.54
N LYS A 58 13.42 9.24 -1.75
CA LYS A 58 14.23 10.16 -0.93
C LYS A 58 13.80 10.19 0.54
N LEU A 59 12.54 9.88 0.83
CA LEU A 59 11.99 9.76 2.19
C LEU A 59 12.17 8.36 2.79
N GLY A 60 12.91 7.48 2.12
CA GLY A 60 13.23 6.13 2.60
C GLY A 60 12.13 5.09 2.35
N PHE A 61 11.19 5.36 1.44
CA PHE A 61 10.22 4.35 1.02
C PHE A 61 10.85 3.35 0.05
N GLU A 62 10.53 2.07 0.24
CA GLU A 62 10.63 1.06 -0.79
C GLU A 62 9.42 1.19 -1.73
N VAL A 63 9.65 1.52 -3.00
CA VAL A 63 8.59 1.87 -3.95
C VAL A 63 8.38 0.76 -4.98
N VAL A 64 7.15 0.26 -5.07
CA VAL A 64 6.62 -0.47 -6.22
C VAL A 64 5.95 0.55 -7.14
N SER A 65 6.36 0.63 -8.40
CA SER A 65 5.75 1.56 -9.36
C SER A 65 5.31 0.88 -10.65
N ALA A 66 4.23 1.40 -11.22
CA ALA A 66 3.67 0.91 -12.48
C ALA A 66 3.06 2.07 -13.28
N LYS A 67 3.18 2.02 -14.61
CA LYS A 67 2.66 3.06 -15.50
C LYS A 67 1.94 2.45 -16.68
N ASP A 68 0.87 3.11 -17.12
CA ASP A 68 -0.01 2.69 -18.22
C ASP A 68 -0.38 1.19 -18.11
N VAL A 69 -0.82 0.77 -16.92
CA VAL A 69 -1.09 -0.65 -16.64
C VAL A 69 -2.57 -1.00 -16.75
N GLY A 70 -2.83 -2.12 -17.43
CA GLY A 70 -4.14 -2.76 -17.46
C GLY A 70 -4.47 -3.47 -16.15
N ARG A 71 -5.72 -3.92 -15.99
CA ARG A 71 -6.27 -4.45 -14.73
C ARG A 71 -5.39 -5.54 -14.14
N ARG A 72 -4.97 -6.50 -14.97
CA ARG A 72 -4.12 -7.62 -14.54
C ARG A 72 -2.75 -7.16 -14.03
N ALA A 73 -2.13 -6.18 -14.68
CA ALA A 73 -0.83 -5.67 -14.27
C ALA A 73 -0.94 -4.82 -12.99
N MET A 74 -2.01 -4.03 -12.87
CA MET A 74 -2.33 -3.27 -11.67
C MET A 74 -2.58 -4.19 -10.47
N SER A 75 -3.33 -5.29 -10.63
CA SER A 75 -3.49 -6.32 -9.58
C SER A 75 -2.16 -6.93 -9.15
N ARG A 76 -1.24 -7.18 -10.08
CA ARG A 76 0.10 -7.72 -9.75
C ARG A 76 0.94 -6.73 -8.96
N ALA A 77 0.97 -5.45 -9.37
CA ALA A 77 1.67 -4.41 -8.64
C ALA A 77 1.13 -4.27 -7.21
N LEU A 78 -0.18 -4.41 -7.06
CA LEU A 78 -0.84 -4.38 -5.76
C LEU A 78 -0.48 -5.59 -4.88
N VAL A 79 -0.43 -6.80 -5.44
CA VAL A 79 0.03 -8.00 -4.72
C VAL A 79 1.51 -7.90 -4.33
N GLU A 80 2.36 -7.38 -5.23
CA GLU A 80 3.79 -7.16 -4.95
C GLU A 80 3.98 -6.15 -3.82
N PHE A 81 3.25 -5.03 -3.87
CA PHE A 81 3.25 -4.03 -2.82
C PHE A 81 2.80 -4.61 -1.47
N GLU A 82 1.69 -5.34 -1.43
CA GLU A 82 1.20 -5.96 -0.21
C GLU A 82 2.15 -6.98 0.39
N ALA A 83 2.86 -7.73 -0.44
CA ALA A 83 3.82 -8.73 0.02
C ALA A 83 5.04 -8.10 0.73
N LYS A 84 5.27 -6.80 0.55
CA LYS A 84 6.33 -6.04 1.20
C LYS A 84 5.91 -5.43 2.54
N ILE A 85 4.60 -5.36 2.82
CA ILE A 85 4.07 -4.79 4.06
C ILE A 85 4.26 -5.81 5.18
N GLU A 86 4.96 -5.38 6.24
CA GLU A 86 5.08 -6.12 7.49
C GLU A 86 4.39 -5.39 8.64
N LYS A 87 4.25 -6.10 9.76
CA LYS A 87 3.59 -5.57 10.95
C LYS A 87 4.34 -4.36 11.50
N GLY A 88 3.67 -3.22 11.59
CA GLY A 88 4.25 -1.98 12.11
C GLY A 88 4.64 -0.97 11.03
N ASP A 89 4.60 -1.36 9.75
CA ASP A 89 5.07 -0.52 8.65
C ASP A 89 4.17 0.69 8.38
N THR A 90 4.74 1.66 7.67
CA THR A 90 3.99 2.72 6.99
C THR A 90 3.80 2.33 5.53
N ALA A 91 2.55 2.13 5.13
CA ALA A 91 2.16 1.81 3.76
C ALA A 91 1.51 3.05 3.12
N LEU A 92 1.92 3.39 1.91
CA LEU A 92 1.35 4.51 1.16
C LEU A 92 0.95 4.06 -0.25
N MET A 93 -0.20 4.52 -0.74
CA MET A 93 -0.55 4.39 -2.15
C MET A 93 -0.74 5.76 -2.79
N PHE A 94 -0.15 5.92 -3.97
CA PHE A 94 -0.38 7.05 -4.85
C PHE A 94 -0.91 6.54 -6.19
N PHE A 95 -1.95 7.19 -6.68
CA PHE A 95 -2.50 6.94 -8.01
C PHE A 95 -2.73 8.27 -8.73
N ALA A 96 -2.23 8.36 -9.96
CA ALA A 96 -2.57 9.39 -10.92
C ALA A 96 -3.18 8.74 -12.16
N GLY A 97 -4.36 9.19 -12.56
CA GLY A 97 -5.11 8.60 -13.67
C GLY A 97 -6.59 8.97 -13.60
N HIS A 98 -7.40 8.34 -14.44
CA HIS A 98 -8.85 8.44 -14.34
C HIS A 98 -9.39 7.69 -13.12
N GLY A 99 -10.38 8.33 -12.49
CA GLY A 99 -11.22 7.77 -11.46
C GLY A 99 -12.69 8.07 -11.77
N PHE A 100 -13.60 7.26 -11.25
CA PHE A 100 -15.02 7.60 -11.22
C PHE A 100 -15.60 7.27 -9.84
N ALA A 101 -16.76 7.85 -9.53
CA ALA A 101 -17.51 7.51 -8.33
C ALA A 101 -18.87 6.90 -8.70
N ILE A 102 -19.20 5.75 -8.11
CA ILE A 102 -20.54 5.14 -8.16
C ILE A 102 -21.01 4.97 -6.72
N GLU A 103 -22.19 5.48 -6.41
CA GLU A 103 -22.84 5.32 -5.10
C GLU A 103 -21.95 5.68 -3.89
N GLY A 104 -21.05 6.66 -4.08
CA GLY A 104 -20.14 7.13 -3.03
C GLY A 104 -18.80 6.38 -2.95
N THR A 105 -18.62 5.29 -3.71
CA THR A 105 -17.34 4.57 -3.81
C THR A 105 -16.52 5.12 -4.97
N ASN A 106 -15.27 5.50 -4.68
CA ASN A 106 -14.31 5.92 -5.70
C ASN A 106 -13.61 4.71 -6.30
N TYR A 107 -13.47 4.68 -7.62
CA TYR A 107 -12.81 3.62 -8.36
C TYR A 107 -11.63 4.16 -9.16
N LEU A 108 -10.52 3.43 -9.12
CA LEU A 108 -9.31 3.71 -9.89
C LEU A 108 -9.31 2.86 -11.17
N LEU A 109 -9.08 3.49 -12.32
CA LEU A 109 -9.28 2.85 -13.61
C LEU A 109 -7.94 2.37 -14.18
N PRO A 110 -7.83 1.09 -14.56
CA PRO A 110 -6.74 0.60 -15.38
C PRO A 110 -6.87 1.12 -16.83
N VAL A 111 -5.79 1.08 -17.61
CA VAL A 111 -5.81 1.62 -18.99
C VAL A 111 -6.73 0.85 -19.94
N ASP A 112 -6.94 -0.44 -19.67
CA ASP A 112 -7.77 -1.37 -20.43
C ASP A 112 -9.22 -1.44 -19.90
N VAL A 113 -9.65 -0.44 -19.13
CA VAL A 113 -11.03 -0.33 -18.65
C VAL A 113 -12.01 -0.36 -19.85
N PRO A 114 -13.12 -1.10 -19.78
CA PRO A 114 -14.08 -1.14 -20.87
C PRO A 114 -14.83 0.20 -21.00
N LEU A 115 -15.23 0.54 -22.23
CA LEU A 115 -16.30 1.51 -22.45
C LEU A 115 -17.59 0.99 -21.81
N ALA A 116 -18.34 1.86 -21.15
CA ALA A 116 -19.67 1.54 -20.65
C ALA A 116 -20.69 2.55 -21.15
N GLY A 117 -21.81 2.04 -21.66
CA GLY A 117 -22.99 2.81 -22.00
C GLY A 117 -23.93 3.02 -20.80
N PRO A 118 -25.08 3.68 -21.03
CA PRO A 118 -26.12 3.84 -20.03
C PRO A 118 -26.56 2.47 -19.46
N GLY A 119 -26.48 2.30 -18.15
CA GLY A 119 -26.86 1.06 -17.45
C GLY A 119 -25.73 0.03 -17.27
N GLU A 120 -24.55 0.25 -17.85
CA GLU A 120 -23.41 -0.69 -17.79
C GLU A 120 -22.35 -0.32 -16.74
N GLN A 121 -22.73 0.51 -15.78
CA GLN A 121 -21.84 1.02 -14.71
C GLN A 121 -21.16 -0.12 -13.93
N GLY A 122 -21.87 -1.25 -13.77
CA GLY A 122 -21.34 -2.47 -13.14
C GLY A 122 -20.11 -3.05 -13.86
N LEU A 123 -20.05 -2.95 -15.19
CA LEU A 123 -18.90 -3.44 -15.95
C LEU A 123 -17.64 -2.63 -15.64
N VAL A 124 -17.78 -1.32 -15.48
CA VAL A 124 -16.66 -0.44 -15.14
C VAL A 124 -16.22 -0.67 -13.70
N SER A 125 -17.15 -0.82 -12.75
CA SER A 125 -16.80 -1.12 -11.35
C SER A 125 -16.10 -2.46 -11.20
N ASP A 126 -16.56 -3.52 -11.87
CA ASP A 126 -15.94 -4.85 -11.80
C ASP A 126 -14.54 -4.87 -12.42
N ALA A 127 -14.33 -4.06 -13.46
CA ALA A 127 -13.05 -3.89 -14.12
C ALA A 127 -12.07 -2.96 -13.37
N SER A 128 -12.54 -2.22 -12.35
CA SER A 128 -11.77 -1.19 -11.65
C SER A 128 -11.40 -1.60 -10.22
N PHE A 129 -10.68 -0.73 -9.51
CA PHE A 129 -10.26 -0.95 -8.13
C PHE A 129 -10.94 0.06 -7.21
N ALA A 130 -11.76 -0.41 -6.26
CA ALA A 130 -12.35 0.46 -5.25
C ALA A 130 -11.25 1.06 -4.35
N ALA A 131 -11.17 2.39 -4.29
CA ALA A 131 -10.15 3.11 -3.54
C ALA A 131 -10.29 2.87 -2.03
N ASP A 132 -11.53 2.84 -1.53
CA ASP A 132 -11.83 2.71 -0.11
C ASP A 132 -11.26 1.42 0.50
N GLY A 133 -11.31 0.31 -0.25
CA GLY A 133 -10.78 -0.98 0.19
C GLY A 133 -9.25 -1.08 0.18
N LEU A 134 -8.53 -0.14 -0.45
CA LEU A 134 -7.07 -0.23 -0.56
C LEU A 134 -6.40 0.06 0.78
N ALA A 135 -6.89 1.05 1.53
CA ALA A 135 -6.36 1.37 2.84
C ALA A 135 -6.61 0.23 3.85
N ASP A 136 -7.78 -0.39 3.80
CA ASP A 136 -8.11 -1.51 4.68
C ASP A 136 -7.24 -2.73 4.41
N ARG A 137 -6.98 -3.03 3.14
CA ARG A 137 -6.03 -4.07 2.74
C ARG A 137 -4.63 -3.85 3.30
N MET A 138 -4.13 -2.61 3.31
CA MET A 138 -2.84 -2.30 3.92
C MET A 138 -2.85 -2.55 5.44
N ARG A 139 -3.92 -2.18 6.14
CA ARG A 139 -4.08 -2.44 7.58
C ARG A 139 -4.18 -3.92 7.89
N GLU A 140 -4.90 -4.69 7.07
CA GLU A 140 -4.99 -6.15 7.18
C GLU A 140 -3.63 -6.84 7.01
N LYS A 141 -2.74 -6.29 6.18
CA LYS A 141 -1.34 -6.76 6.05
C LYS A 141 -0.45 -6.39 7.24
N GLY A 142 -0.93 -5.53 8.14
CA GLY A 142 -0.23 -5.19 9.38
C GLY A 142 0.40 -3.79 9.39
N ALA A 143 0.14 -2.96 8.37
CA ALA A 143 0.60 -1.57 8.39
C ALA A 143 0.04 -0.83 9.62
N ALA A 144 0.92 -0.20 10.40
CA ALA A 144 0.50 0.67 11.50
C ALA A 144 -0.06 2.00 10.99
N THR A 145 0.43 2.46 9.84
CA THR A 145 -0.05 3.65 9.14
C THR A 145 -0.35 3.29 7.70
N ALA A 146 -1.56 3.59 7.22
CA ALA A 146 -1.99 3.39 5.84
C ALA A 146 -2.49 4.73 5.28
N VAL A 147 -1.92 5.17 4.16
CA VAL A 147 -2.19 6.47 3.52
C VAL A 147 -2.47 6.30 2.04
#